data_AF-A0A7J0GSR1-F1
#
_entry.id   AF-A0A7J0GSR1-F1
#
_cell.length_a   1.000
_cell.length_b   1.000
_cell.length_c   1.000
_cell.angle_alpha   90.00
_cell.angle_beta   90.00
_cell.angle_gamma   90.00
#
_symmetry.space_group_name_H-M   'P 1'
#
loop_
_entity.id
_entity.type
_entity.pdbx_description
1 polymer ?
#
loop_
_entity_poly.entity_id
_entity_poly.type
_entity_poly.pdbx_seq_one_letter_code
_entity_poly.pdbx_strand_id
1 'polypeptide(L)'
;MTNGRFVSVRHRALANSKRPRISMAYFAAPPLQAKITVLDQFVTQSRPNLYRAFTWAEYKKATYSLRLGDSRLKLFRVVEEDHEIASLDKDLQHQTSFKH
;
A
#
# COMPACT_ATOMS: atom_id res chain seq x y z
N MET A 1 2.11 -7.54 -5.91
CA MET A 1 2.10 -8.97 -6.33
C MET A 1 1.05 -9.79 -5.61
N THR A 2 1.14 -10.03 -4.30
CA THR A 2 0.25 -10.98 -3.59
C THR A 2 -1.10 -10.43 -3.15
N ASN A 3 -1.50 -9.26 -3.66
CA ASN A 3 -2.69 -8.52 -3.23
C ASN A 3 -2.87 -8.41 -1.69
N GLY A 4 -1.78 -8.13 -0.96
CA GLY A 4 -1.83 -8.03 0.51
C GLY A 4 -1.84 -9.36 1.27
N ARG A 5 -1.88 -10.53 0.61
CA ARG A 5 -1.79 -11.84 1.27
C ARG A 5 -0.49 -12.02 2.06
N PHE A 6 0.64 -11.56 1.52
CA PHE A 6 1.90 -11.46 2.25
C PHE A 6 2.14 -10.00 2.63
N VAL A 7 2.33 -9.78 3.93
CA VAL A 7 2.53 -8.45 4.50
C VAL A 7 4.01 -8.23 4.75
N SER A 8 4.53 -7.08 4.29
CA SER A 8 5.92 -6.70 4.55
C SER A 8 6.12 -6.40 6.04
N VAL A 9 7.05 -7.11 6.67
CA VAL A 9 7.35 -6.99 8.10
C VAL A 9 8.17 -5.73 8.38
N ARG A 10 7.72 -4.94 9.36
CA ARG A 10 8.51 -3.83 9.93
C ARG A 10 9.56 -4.40 10.88
N HIS A 11 10.81 -3.99 10.70
CA HIS A 11 11.93 -4.39 11.53
C HIS A 11 12.79 -3.18 11.89
N ARG A 12 13.52 -3.27 13.01
CA ARG A 12 14.52 -2.28 13.45
C ARG A 12 15.72 -2.99 14.05
N ALA A 13 16.90 -2.41 13.90
CA ALA A 13 18.10 -2.82 14.62
C ALA A 13 18.30 -1.88 15.82
N LEU A 14 18.46 -2.44 17.01
CA LEU A 14 18.78 -1.66 18.21
C LEU A 14 20.29 -1.71 18.46
N ALA A 15 20.88 -0.55 18.78
CA ALA A 15 22.27 -0.47 19.17
C ALA A 15 22.45 -0.98 20.61
N ASN A 16 23.61 -1.59 20.88
CA ASN A 16 24.03 -1.99 22.22
C ASN A 16 25.34 -1.28 22.54
N SER A 17 25.48 -0.74 23.76
CA SER A 17 26.68 -0.05 24.22
C SER A 17 27.83 -1.00 24.58
N LYS A 18 27.56 -2.29 24.78
CA LYS A 18 28.54 -3.24 25.31
C LYS A 18 29.47 -3.84 24.25
N ARG A 19 28.97 -4.10 23.04
CA ARG A 19 29.72 -4.82 21.99
C ARG A 19 29.27 -4.39 20.59
N PRO A 20 30.20 -4.32 19.61
CA PRO A 20 29.84 -4.11 18.22
C PRO A 20 28.99 -5.27 17.68
N ARG A 21 28.05 -4.97 16.78
CA ARG A 21 27.21 -5.95 16.08
C ARG A 21 27.47 -5.85 14.58
N ILE A 22 27.81 -6.97 13.95
CA ILE A 22 27.96 -7.08 12.49
C ILE A 22 26.83 -7.96 11.96
N SER A 23 26.22 -7.55 10.85
CA SER A 23 25.19 -8.33 10.15
C SER A 23 25.28 -8.09 8.64
N MET A 24 24.98 -9.11 7.86
CA MET A 24 24.89 -9.05 6.40
C MET A 24 23.45 -9.30 5.96
N ALA A 25 22.97 -8.53 4.98
CA ALA A 25 21.65 -8.69 4.38
C ALA A 25 21.75 -8.69 2.86
N TYR A 26 20.93 -9.52 2.22
CA TYR A 26 20.78 -9.57 0.77
C TYR A 26 19.36 -9.16 0.39
N PHE A 27 19.23 -8.26 -0.58
CA PHE A 27 17.94 -7.76 -1.06
C PHE A 27 17.79 -8.11 -2.54
N ALA A 28 16.99 -9.14 -2.83
CA ALA A 28 16.62 -9.47 -4.21
C ALA A 28 15.67 -8.39 -4.77
N ALA A 29 15.98 -7.89 -5.97
CA ALA A 29 15.22 -6.83 -6.62
C ALA A 29 15.08 -7.10 -8.12
N PRO A 30 13.92 -6.83 -8.74
CA PRO A 30 13.75 -6.99 -10.18
C PRO A 30 14.47 -5.89 -10.99
N PRO A 31 14.55 -6.02 -12.33
CA PRO A 31 15.01 -4.95 -13.21
C PRO A 31 14.21 -3.65 -13.03
N LEU A 32 14.80 -2.49 -13.32
CA LEU A 32 14.18 -1.17 -13.12
C LEU A 32 12.83 -1.02 -13.84
N GLN A 33 12.79 -1.48 -15.09
CA GLN A 33 11.64 -1.44 -15.98
C GLN A 33 10.59 -2.52 -15.69
N ALA A 34 10.86 -3.43 -14.74
CA ALA A 34 9.91 -4.48 -14.42
C ALA A 34 8.62 -3.87 -13.85
N LYS A 35 7.48 -4.25 -14.46
CA LYS A 35 6.15 -3.85 -14.00
C LYS A 35 5.75 -4.70 -12.80
N ILE A 36 5.48 -4.06 -11.69
CA ILE A 36 4.93 -4.64 -10.48
C ILE A 36 3.41 -4.46 -10.51
N THR A 37 2.70 -5.58 -10.46
CA THR A 37 1.24 -5.62 -10.39
C THR A 37 0.80 -6.71 -9.43
N VAL A 38 -0.48 -6.75 -9.10
CA VAL A 38 -1.10 -7.93 -8.49
C VAL A 38 -1.20 -9.04 -9.53
N LEU A 39 -0.93 -10.28 -9.12
CA LEU A 39 -1.10 -11.45 -10.00
C LEU A 39 -2.58 -11.81 -10.08
N ASP A 40 -3.06 -12.17 -11.26
CA ASP A 40 -4.49 -12.39 -11.54
C ASP A 40 -5.13 -13.42 -10.60
N GLN A 41 -4.40 -14.47 -10.25
CA GLN A 41 -4.83 -15.49 -9.28
C GLN A 41 -5.11 -14.96 -7.85
N PHE A 42 -4.70 -13.72 -7.55
CA PHE A 42 -4.93 -13.05 -6.27
C PHE A 42 -5.99 -11.94 -6.35
N VAL A 43 -6.64 -11.78 -7.50
CA VAL A 43 -7.78 -10.87 -7.69
C VAL A 43 -9.04 -11.71 -7.80
N THR A 44 -10.03 -11.43 -6.95
CA THR A 44 -11.37 -12.06 -7.01
C THR A 44 -12.43 -10.99 -6.81
N GLN A 45 -13.70 -11.32 -7.08
CA GLN A 45 -14.82 -10.41 -6.78
C GLN A 45 -14.87 -10.01 -5.29
N SER A 46 -14.51 -10.92 -4.38
CA SER A 46 -14.44 -10.66 -2.94
C SER A 46 -13.12 -10.03 -2.47
N ARG A 47 -12.10 -9.99 -3.32
CA ARG A 47 -10.78 -9.40 -3.04
C ARG A 47 -10.30 -8.62 -4.27
N PRO A 48 -10.83 -7.41 -4.50
CA PRO A 48 -10.44 -6.59 -5.63
C PRO A 48 -8.96 -6.19 -5.54
N ASN A 49 -8.45 -5.65 -6.64
CA ASN A 49 -7.06 -5.22 -6.72
C ASN A 49 -6.79 -4.03 -5.78
N LEU A 50 -5.94 -4.23 -4.77
CA LEU A 50 -5.59 -3.21 -3.79
C LEU A 50 -4.58 -2.17 -4.30
N TYR A 51 -3.81 -2.50 -5.34
CA TYR A 51 -2.68 -1.69 -5.80
C TYR A 51 -2.71 -1.47 -7.30
N ARG A 52 -2.52 -0.21 -7.73
CA ARG A 52 -2.31 0.07 -9.16
C ARG A 52 -0.96 -0.51 -9.60
N ALA A 53 -0.82 -0.75 -10.91
CA ALA A 53 0.47 -1.16 -11.44
C ALA A 53 1.49 0.00 -11.40
N PHE A 54 2.76 -0.33 -11.15
CA PHE A 54 3.89 0.60 -11.14
C PHE A 54 5.17 -0.13 -11.54
N THR A 55 6.21 0.59 -11.94
CA THR A 55 7.53 0.03 -12.22
C THR A 55 8.38 -0.06 -10.97
N TRP A 56 9.36 -0.97 -10.97
CA TRP A 56 10.34 -1.02 -9.89
C TRP A 56 11.14 0.28 -9.73
N ALA A 57 11.40 0.98 -10.83
CA ALA A 57 12.02 2.31 -10.81
C ALA A 57 11.19 3.34 -10.02
N GLU A 58 9.87 3.40 -10.24
CA GLU A 58 8.97 4.28 -9.50
C GLU A 58 8.93 3.96 -8.01
N TYR A 59 8.86 2.66 -7.67
CA TYR A 59 8.89 2.23 -6.27
C TYR A 59 10.21 2.59 -5.58
N LYS A 60 11.35 2.40 -6.26
CA LYS A 60 12.66 2.81 -5.74
C LYS A 60 12.75 4.31 -5.55
N LYS A 61 12.30 5.11 -6.52
CA LYS A 61 12.25 6.57 -6.40
C LYS A 61 11.46 7.00 -5.16
N ALA A 62 10.24 6.49 -5.01
CA ALA A 62 9.42 6.76 -3.82
C ALA A 62 10.09 6.31 -2.51
N THR A 63 10.85 5.21 -2.55
CA THR A 63 11.54 4.68 -1.39
C THR A 63 12.60 5.62 -0.85
N TYR A 64 13.40 6.22 -1.75
CA TYR A 64 14.48 7.16 -1.40
C TYR A 64 14.01 8.60 -1.16
N SER A 65 12.78 8.95 -1.57
CA SER A 65 12.22 10.29 -1.32
C SER A 65 11.50 10.43 0.04
N LEU A 66 11.27 9.35 0.78
CA LEU A 66 10.48 9.33 2.01
C LEU A 66 11.28 8.88 3.24
N ARG A 67 10.78 9.18 4.45
CA ARG A 67 11.45 8.80 5.71
C ARG A 67 11.46 7.29 5.88
N LEU A 68 12.47 6.73 6.57
CA LEU A 68 12.62 5.27 6.71
C LEU A 68 11.35 4.58 7.24
N GLY A 69 10.62 5.19 8.16
CA GLY A 69 9.38 4.65 8.74
C GLY A 69 8.13 4.71 7.85
N ASP A 70 8.17 5.44 6.74
CA ASP A 70 6.98 5.70 5.92
C ASP A 70 6.54 4.46 5.12
N SER A 71 5.22 4.25 5.02
CA SER A 71 4.68 3.18 4.20
C SER A 71 4.58 3.63 2.74
N ARG A 72 5.63 3.34 1.95
CA ARG A 72 5.68 3.69 0.52
C ARG A 72 4.62 2.98 -0.31
N LEU A 73 4.20 1.78 0.12
CA LEU A 73 3.17 1.00 -0.57
C LEU A 73 1.80 1.71 -0.58
N LYS A 74 1.54 2.64 0.35
CA LYS A 74 0.31 3.45 0.37
C LYS A 74 0.18 4.32 -0.88
N LEU A 75 1.30 4.83 -1.41
CA LEU A 75 1.30 5.68 -2.60
C LEU A 75 0.77 4.98 -3.84
N PHE A 76 0.75 3.65 -3.84
CA PHE A 76 0.36 2.81 -4.97
C PHE A 76 -1.00 2.12 -4.78
N ARG A 77 -1.76 2.45 -3.73
CA ARG A 77 -3.13 1.95 -3.56
C ARG A 77 -4.07 2.53 -4.62
N VAL A 78 -5.14 1.81 -4.92
CA VAL A 78 -6.18 2.24 -5.91
C VAL A 78 -7.16 3.28 -5.33
N VAL A 79 -7.16 3.47 -3.99
CA VAL A 79 -8.05 4.38 -3.21
C VAL A 79 -9.47 3.83 -3.04
N GLU A 80 -9.90 3.70 -1.78
CA GLU A 80 -11.30 3.82 -1.35
C GLU A 80 -11.36 5.16 -0.60
N GLU A 81 -11.85 6.23 -1.22
CA GLU A 81 -12.20 7.51 -0.56
C GLU A 81 -13.64 7.94 -0.90
N ASP A 82 -14.48 7.04 -1.44
CA ASP A 82 -15.82 7.39 -1.94
C ASP A 82 -17.01 6.68 -1.25
N HIS A 83 -16.83 6.04 -0.08
CA HIS A 83 -17.92 5.28 0.56
C HIS A 83 -18.48 5.81 1.89
N GLU A 84 -18.03 6.95 2.41
CA GLU A 84 -18.69 7.61 3.55
C GLU A 84 -19.44 8.90 3.19
N ILE A 85 -19.13 9.55 2.05
CA ILE A 85 -19.83 10.79 1.64
C ILE A 85 -21.10 10.48 0.83
N ALA A 86 -21.12 9.37 0.07
CA ALA A 86 -22.28 8.98 -0.74
C ALA A 86 -23.45 8.38 0.08
N SER A 87 -23.20 7.93 1.32
CA SER A 87 -24.27 7.48 2.23
C SER A 87 -24.92 8.65 2.96
N LEU A 88 -24.15 9.66 3.38
CA LEU A 88 -24.66 10.85 4.05
C LEU A 88 -25.51 11.75 3.13
N ASP A 89 -25.22 11.77 1.83
CA ASP A 89 -26.00 12.57 0.86
C ASP A 89 -27.35 11.92 0.50
N LYS A 90 -27.46 10.58 0.55
CA LYS A 90 -28.73 9.87 0.33
C LYS A 90 -29.70 10.03 1.51
N ASP A 91 -29.17 10.04 2.73
CA ASP A 91 -29.99 10.23 3.93
C ASP A 91 -30.53 11.67 4.03
N LEU A 92 -29.76 12.67 3.60
CA LEU A 92 -30.22 14.08 3.56
C LEU A 92 -31.33 14.32 2.52
N GLN A 93 -31.27 13.65 1.37
CA GLN A 93 -32.30 13.80 0.33
C GLN A 93 -33.61 13.08 0.70
N HIS A 94 -33.55 11.96 1.42
CA HIS A 94 -34.76 11.29 1.89
C HIS A 94 -35.46 12.03 3.03
N GLN A 95 -34.75 12.83 3.83
CA GLN A 95 -35.34 13.55 4.96
C GLN A 95 -35.98 14.90 4.58
N THR A 96 -35.62 15.46 3.42
CA THR A 96 -36.14 16.76 2.96
C THR A 96 -37.46 16.68 2.16
N SER A 97 -37.95 15.48 1.84
CA SER A 97 -39.17 15.30 1.03
C SER A 97 -40.48 15.13 1.83
N PHE A 98 -40.47 15.22 3.16
CA PHE A 98 -41.69 15.15 3.98
C PHE A 98 -41.96 16.45 4.75
N LYS A 99 -42.30 17.53 4.02
CA LYS A 99 -43.15 18.62 4.53
C LYS A 99 -44.02 19.15 3.39
N HIS A 100 -45.22 18.57 3.26
CA HIS A 100 -46.43 19.25 2.79
C HIS A 100 -47.44 19.14 3.93
#